data_AF-A0A1A3E105-F1
#
_entry.id   AF-A0A1A3E105-F1
#
_cell.length_a   1.000
_cell.length_b   1.000
_cell.length_c   1.000
_cell.angle_alpha   90.00
_cell.angle_beta   90.00
_cell.angle_gamma   90.00
#
_symmetry.space_group_name_H-M   'P 1'
#
loop_
_entity.id
_entity.type
_entity.pdbx_description
1 polymer ?
#
loop_
_entity_poly.entity_id
_entity_poly.type
_entity_poly.pdbx_seq_one_letter_code
_entity_poly.pdbx_strand_id
1 'polypeptide(L)' 'MLVQGRTTSTSIDGVFASGDLVDRTYRQAITAAGSGCSAAIDAERWLAHHEDTSAAAQGDATEFPGSTNTLIGVPR' A
#
# COMPACT_ATOMS: atom_id res chain seq x y z
N MET A 1 -5.15 -16.41 6.54
CA MET A 1 -6.07 -15.26 6.70
C MET A 1 -5.27 -14.01 6.42
N LEU A 2 -5.74 -13.10 5.57
CA LEU A 2 -4.93 -11.96 5.09
C LEU A 2 -4.61 -10.92 6.17
N VAL A 3 -5.40 -10.86 7.25
CA VAL A 3 -5.27 -9.91 8.36
C VAL A 3 -5.50 -10.62 9.70
N GLN A 4 -4.89 -10.14 10.78
CA GLN A 4 -5.10 -10.65 12.15
C GLN A 4 -6.39 -10.07 12.77
N GLY A 5 -7.52 -10.76 12.59
CA GLY A 5 -8.81 -10.36 13.21
C GLY A 5 -9.45 -9.15 12.53
N ARG A 6 -9.78 -8.10 13.31
CA ARG A 6 -10.30 -6.80 12.80
C ARG A 6 -9.20 -5.71 12.69
N THR A 7 -7.94 -6.11 12.74
CA THR A 7 -6.81 -5.18 12.56
C THR A 7 -6.57 -4.90 11.08
N THR A 8 -5.63 -4.01 10.76
CA THR A 8 -5.22 -3.67 9.39
C THR A 8 -3.93 -4.40 9.00
N SER A 9 -3.22 -4.98 9.98
CA SER A 9 -1.91 -5.60 9.81
C SER A 9 -2.04 -6.99 9.17
N THR A 10 -1.26 -7.20 8.11
CA THR A 10 -1.19 -8.48 7.40
C THR A 10 -0.07 -9.37 7.96
N SER A 11 0.15 -10.53 7.33
CA SER A 11 1.26 -11.42 7.68
C SER A 11 2.65 -10.86 7.33
N ILE A 12 2.71 -9.77 6.55
CA ILE A 12 3.94 -9.12 6.12
C ILE A 12 4.02 -7.76 6.82
N ASP A 13 5.16 -7.49 7.47
CA ASP A 13 5.38 -6.22 8.15
C ASP A 13 5.43 -5.06 7.14
N GLY A 14 4.84 -3.92 7.50
CA GLY A 14 4.66 -2.76 6.60
C GLY A 14 3.57 -2.93 5.53
N VAL A 15 2.91 -4.09 5.43
CA VAL A 15 1.78 -4.31 4.51
C VAL A 15 0.48 -4.30 5.29
N PHE A 16 -0.40 -3.34 4.96
CA PHE A 16 -1.70 -3.15 5.58
C PHE A 16 -2.83 -3.41 4.57
N ALA A 17 -3.93 -4.00 5.03
CA ALA A 17 -5.08 -4.33 4.20
C ALA A 17 -6.38 -3.73 4.76
N SER A 18 -7.24 -3.28 3.86
CA SER A 18 -8.49 -2.57 4.17
C SER A 18 -9.57 -2.86 3.12
N GLY A 19 -10.83 -2.60 3.47
CA GLY A 19 -11.96 -2.67 2.55
C GLY A 19 -12.50 -4.08 2.37
N ASP A 20 -13.15 -4.29 1.22
CA ASP A 20 -13.84 -5.55 0.90
C ASP A 20 -12.89 -6.76 0.80
N LEU A 21 -11.59 -6.52 0.67
CA LEU A 21 -10.55 -7.54 0.70
C LEU A 21 -10.45 -8.21 2.09
N VAL A 22 -10.66 -7.44 3.16
CA VAL A 22 -10.62 -7.93 4.55
C VAL A 22 -12.01 -8.13 5.15
N ASP A 23 -13.02 -7.42 4.63
CA ASP A 23 -14.42 -7.54 5.06
C ASP A 23 -15.23 -8.45 4.13
N ARG A 24 -15.48 -9.68 4.58
CA ARG A 24 -16.34 -10.64 3.87
C ARG A 24 -17.82 -10.57 4.25
N THR A 25 -18.18 -9.75 5.26
CA THR A 25 -19.52 -9.74 5.85
C THR A 25 -20.32 -8.52 5.40
N TYR A 26 -19.79 -7.30 5.58
CA TYR A 26 -20.58 -6.09 5.35
C TYR A 26 -20.40 -5.56 3.94
N ARG A 27 -19.17 -5.47 3.43
CA ARG A 27 -18.86 -5.04 2.04
C ARG A 27 -19.60 -3.76 1.64
N GLN A 28 -19.63 -2.80 2.56
CA GLN A 28 -20.25 -1.50 2.36
C GLN A 28 -19.16 -0.46 2.15
N ALA A 29 -19.42 0.48 1.24
CA ALA A 29 -18.50 1.58 0.97
C ALA A 29 -18.09 2.34 2.23
N ILE A 30 -19.02 2.54 3.17
CA ILE A 30 -18.74 3.22 4.45
C ILE A 30 -17.82 2.40 5.36
N THR A 31 -17.98 1.08 5.41
CA THR A 31 -17.11 0.20 6.19
C THR A 31 -15.72 0.13 5.57
N ALA A 32 -15.65 0.10 4.25
CA ALA A 32 -14.38 0.17 3.53
C ALA A 32 -13.64 1.48 3.83
N ALA A 33 -14.32 2.63 3.73
CA ALA A 33 -13.75 3.93 4.07
C ALA A 33 -13.25 3.99 5.53
N GLY A 34 -14.03 3.45 6.49
CA GLY A 34 -13.63 3.39 7.89
C GLY A 34 -12.34 2.58 8.10
N SER A 35 -12.30 1.36 7.55
CA SER A 35 -11.10 0.52 7.64
C SER A 35 -9.88 1.11 6.91
N GLY A 36 -10.12 1.91 5.86
CA GLY A 36 -9.06 2.56 5.08
C GLY A 36 -8.38 3.67 5.87
N CYS A 37 -9.16 4.45 6.62
CA CYS A 37 -8.63 5.46 7.52
C CYS A 37 -7.74 4.84 8.61
N SER A 38 -8.18 3.72 9.21
CA SER A 38 -7.37 2.99 10.18
C SER A 38 -6.06 2.49 9.56
N ALA A 39 -6.11 1.89 8.37
CA ALA A 39 -4.92 1.38 7.69
C ALA A 39 -3.92 2.50 7.34
N ALA A 40 -4.41 3.68 6.96
CA ALA A 40 -3.57 4.84 6.67
C ALA A 40 -2.82 5.34 7.92
N ILE A 41 -3.50 5.42 9.06
CA ILE A 41 -2.88 5.82 10.34
C ILE A 41 -1.84 4.79 10.80
N ASP A 42 -2.14 3.50 10.63
CA ASP A 42 -1.19 2.43 10.98
C ASP A 42 0.05 2.45 10.08
N ALA A 43 -0.14 2.73 8.78
CA ALA A 43 0.96 2.91 7.84
C ALA A 43 1.80 4.16 8.18
N GLU A 44 1.17 5.28 8.52
CA GLU A 44 1.87 6.50 8.97
C GLU A 44 2.74 6.22 10.19
N ARG A 45 2.19 5.53 11.20
CA ARG A 45 2.94 5.14 12.39
C ARG A 45 4.10 4.19 12.06
N TRP A 46 3.87 3.22 11.20
CA TRP A 46 4.91 2.29 10.77
C TRP A 46 6.04 3.01 10.05
N LEU A 47 5.71 3.98 9.19
CA LEU A 47 6.71 4.83 8.52
C LEU A 47 7.46 5.70 9.53
N ALA A 48 6.77 6.36 10.46
CA ALA A 48 7.40 7.17 11.50
C ALA A 48 8.38 6.38 12.39
N HIS A 49 8.13 5.08 12.58
CA HIS A 49 9.05 4.19 13.30
C HIS A 49 10.18 3.62 12.42
N HIS A 50 10.07 3.66 11.09
CA HIS A 50 11.03 3.08 10.14
C HIS A 50 11.70 4.11 9.20
N GLU A 51 11.49 5.41 9.41
CA GLU A 51 12.14 6.50 8.65
C GLU A 51 13.67 6.45 8.76
N ASP A 52 14.23 5.90 9.84
CA ASP A 52 15.67 5.72 10.02
C ASP A 52 16.28 4.68 9.04
N THR A 53 15.47 3.81 8.42
CA THR A 53 15.93 2.69 7.58
C THR A 53 15.64 2.87 6.07
N SER A 54 14.77 3.82 5.70
CA SER A 54 14.05 3.75 4.41
C SER A 54 14.50 4.74 3.31
N ALA A 55 15.53 5.56 3.53
CA ALA A 55 16.08 6.45 2.48
C ALA A 55 16.64 5.69 1.24
N ALA A 56 16.72 4.36 1.29
CA ALA A 56 17.27 3.51 0.22
C ALA A 56 16.21 2.82 -0.68
N ALA A 57 14.91 2.95 -0.41
CA ALA A 57 13.87 2.16 -1.09
C ALA A 57 12.83 2.95 -1.91
N GLN A 58 13.13 4.20 -2.30
CA GLN A 58 12.42 4.83 -3.44
C GLN A 58 12.92 4.22 -4.76
N GLY A 59 12.49 2.99 -5.04
CA GLY A 59 12.61 2.32 -6.33
C GLY A 59 11.27 2.30 -7.03
N ASP A 60 11.05 3.30 -7.88
CA ASP A 60 10.23 3.30 -9.09
C ASP A 60 9.09 2.26 -9.20
N ALA A 61 7.88 2.64 -8.77
CA ALA A 61 6.65 1.93 -9.15
C ALA A 61 6.02 2.48 -10.45
N THR A 62 6.77 3.27 -11.23
CA THR A 62 6.29 3.95 -12.44
C THR A 62 6.80 3.32 -13.73
N GLU A 63 7.50 2.18 -13.69
CA GLU A 63 7.87 1.47 -14.91
C GLU A 63 6.90 0.32 -15.18
N PHE A 64 5.79 0.65 -15.83
CA PHE A 64 4.93 -0.33 -16.49
C PHE A 64 5.69 -0.94 -17.68
N PRO A 65 5.65 -2.27 -17.90
CA PRO A 65 6.28 -2.91 -19.04
C PRO A 65 5.53 -2.50 -20.32
N GLY A 66 5.99 -1.41 -20.95
CA GLY A 66 5.37 -0.81 -22.13
C GLY A 66 5.43 0.72 -22.21
N SER A 67 6.07 1.43 -21.27
CA SER A 67 6.22 2.89 -21.39
C SER A 67 7.08 3.25 -22.60
N THR A 68 6.45 3.77 -23.65
CA THR A 68 7.04 4.17 -24.95
C THR A 68 8.06 5.32 -24.86
N ASN A 69 8.44 5.74 -23.64
CA ASN A 69 9.26 6.92 -23.41
C ASN A 69 10.72 6.78 -23.88
N THR A 70 11.17 5.57 -24.24
CA THR A 70 12.49 5.33 -24.86
C THR A 70 12.51 5.62 -26.37
N LEU A 71 11.37 5.77 -27.05
CA LEU A 71 11.31 5.93 -28.50
C LEU A 71 11.32 7.39 -28.99
N ILE A 72 11.22 8.38 -28.09
CA ILE A 72 11.18 9.81 -28.44
C ILE A 72 12.53 10.46 -28.10
N GLY A 73 13.52 10.21 -28.96
CA GLY A 73 14.48 11.25 -29.34
C GLY A 73 15.75 11.44 -28.50
N VAL A 74 16.66 10.47 -28.52
CA VAL A 74 18.10 10.77 -28.43
C VAL A 74 18.74 10.40 -29.78
N PRO A 75 19.37 11.36 -30.50
CA PRO A 75 20.04 11.07 -31.77
C PRO A 75 21.31 10.26 -31.52
N ARG A 76 21.63 9.36 -32.47
CA ARG A 76 22.95 8.71 -32.52
C ARG A 76 24.03 9.68 -32.94
#